data_AF-A0A1A7QZ81-F1
#
_entry.id   AF-A0A1A7QZ81-F1
#
_cell.length_a   1.000
_cell.length_b   1.000
_cell.length_c   1.000
_cell.angle_alpha   90.00
_cell.angle_beta   90.00
_cell.angle_gamma   90.00
#
_symmetry.space_group_name_H-M   'P 1'
#
loop_
_entity.id
_entity.type
_entity.pdbx_description
1 polymer ?
#
loop_
_entity_poly.entity_id
_entity_poly.type
_entity_poly.pdbx_seq_one_letter_code
_entity_poly.pdbx_strand_id
1 'polypeptide(L)'
;MNKLKEANLYRHELIPISGKLVERYNQCLKMLGFVETKLTSFSIDGLGWSPEIAEEKSEPHYLNNGEANPNAIIITPLQKGKPVYVPFHTFDRQMMQHVFHIHGSRINDITRDCAICVHFDQHIDAFYEPLDVLKYQDISITFKLINELDKVQKEQYQLIDSFKQGHNFIDEHLHQQLLDSAKTYGDLRHRNLELHELYYATDSFYTKAFGGVFVLRDFITPIIVFQDVKWHKEAIKDTSHDVLIYHISQPELSDKLRDHMIIEYDLEAVVKMPRYDRIKKFMFAQFLKDTQHPLKDILDDHVLFKGYLNKLSIEDRKKVMSVELYLDKMELSNQHKLADIVDMHLFEALQKPHSSLHVKHHDLIWKLLVNISTLDVLFLYWYDKEQFYKNYDAWDESLKDWVIATIRNNI
;
A
#
# COMPACT_ATOMS: atom_id res chain seq x y z
N MET A 1 -0.63 -16.10 -11.51
CA MET A 1 0.05 -14.80 -11.77
C MET A 1 0.57 -14.51 -13.20
N ASN A 2 0.95 -15.48 -14.06
CA ASN A 2 1.61 -15.17 -15.35
C ASN A 2 0.88 -14.20 -16.29
N LYS A 3 -0.44 -14.38 -16.50
CA LYS A 3 -1.25 -13.48 -17.33
C LYS A 3 -1.19 -12.01 -16.88
N LEU A 4 -1.12 -11.74 -15.56
CA LEU A 4 -0.97 -10.38 -15.04
C LEU A 4 0.42 -9.81 -15.34
N LYS A 5 1.48 -10.64 -15.31
CA LYS A 5 2.84 -10.20 -15.68
C LYS A 5 2.89 -9.82 -17.16
N GLU A 6 2.33 -10.65 -18.04
CA GLU A 6 2.23 -10.38 -19.48
C GLU A 6 1.42 -9.12 -19.78
N ALA A 7 0.40 -8.83 -18.97
CA ALA A 7 -0.41 -7.62 -19.06
C ALA A 7 0.22 -6.38 -18.41
N ASN A 8 1.43 -6.46 -17.85
CA ASN A 8 2.06 -5.42 -17.02
C ASN A 8 1.22 -5.00 -15.81
N LEU A 9 0.34 -5.86 -15.31
CA LEU A 9 -0.50 -5.59 -14.14
C LEU A 9 0.10 -6.11 -12.84
N TYR A 10 1.22 -6.86 -12.89
CA TYR A 10 1.88 -7.41 -11.69
C TYR A 10 3.33 -6.97 -11.59
N ARG A 11 3.64 -6.16 -10.56
CA ARG A 11 5.00 -5.79 -10.13
C ARG A 11 5.94 -5.34 -11.28
N HIS A 12 5.43 -4.64 -12.29
CA HIS A 12 6.15 -4.35 -13.53
C HIS A 12 7.17 -3.18 -13.43
N GLU A 13 7.13 -2.38 -12.37
CA GLU A 13 7.98 -1.19 -12.21
C GLU A 13 9.18 -1.38 -11.28
N LEU A 14 9.44 -2.62 -10.86
CA LEU A 14 10.59 -2.93 -10.01
C LEU A 14 11.92 -2.55 -10.69
N ILE A 15 12.88 -2.15 -9.87
CA ILE A 15 14.22 -1.74 -10.31
C ILE A 15 15.17 -2.92 -10.15
N PRO A 16 15.81 -3.41 -11.23
CA PRO A 16 16.78 -4.49 -11.12
C PRO A 16 18.04 -4.04 -10.39
N ILE A 17 18.51 -4.89 -9.47
CA ILE A 17 19.70 -4.69 -8.63
C ILE A 17 20.66 -5.86 -8.88
N SER A 18 21.92 -5.53 -9.18
CA SER A 18 22.98 -6.52 -9.44
C SER A 18 24.36 -5.93 -9.16
N GLY A 19 25.39 -6.81 -9.12
CA GLY A 19 26.78 -6.41 -8.93
C GLY A 19 27.00 -5.68 -7.58
N LYS A 20 27.74 -4.56 -7.61
CA LYS A 20 28.08 -3.79 -6.39
C LYS A 20 26.86 -3.27 -5.62
N LEU A 21 25.70 -3.12 -6.29
CA LEU A 21 24.49 -2.69 -5.60
C LEU A 21 23.98 -3.76 -4.62
N VAL A 22 24.20 -5.04 -4.91
CA VAL A 22 23.87 -6.13 -3.97
C VAL A 22 24.67 -6.01 -2.68
N GLU A 23 25.97 -5.72 -2.80
CA GLU A 23 26.86 -5.52 -1.63
C GLU A 23 26.39 -4.35 -0.76
N ARG A 24 26.08 -3.20 -1.39
CA ARG A 24 25.56 -2.02 -0.67
C ARG A 24 24.21 -2.31 -0.01
N TYR A 25 23.33 -3.03 -0.69
CA TYR A 25 22.03 -3.41 -0.14
C TYR A 25 22.19 -4.33 1.08
N ASN A 26 23.11 -5.30 1.02
CA ASN A 26 23.45 -6.18 2.13
C ASN A 26 24.09 -5.42 3.31
N GLN A 27 24.89 -4.38 3.04
CA GLN A 27 25.38 -3.47 4.08
C GLN A 27 24.23 -2.71 4.76
N CYS A 28 23.24 -2.23 3.99
CA CYS A 28 22.02 -1.65 4.55
C CYS A 28 21.25 -2.64 5.43
N LEU A 29 21.03 -3.88 4.95
CA LEU A 29 20.37 -4.93 5.74
C LEU A 29 21.06 -5.13 7.10
N LYS A 30 22.40 -5.31 7.09
CA LYS A 30 23.20 -5.45 8.32
C LYS A 30 23.05 -4.23 9.24
N MET A 31 23.12 -3.02 8.69
CA MET A 31 23.00 -1.78 9.45
C MET A 31 21.63 -1.63 10.11
N LEU A 32 20.58 -2.16 9.47
CA LEU A 32 19.21 -2.20 9.98
C LEU A 32 18.95 -3.37 10.96
N GLY A 33 19.93 -4.25 11.19
CA GLY A 33 19.81 -5.42 12.06
C GLY A 33 19.29 -6.68 11.38
N PHE A 34 19.19 -6.69 10.05
CA PHE A 34 18.71 -7.83 9.25
C PHE A 34 19.85 -8.71 8.74
N VAL A 35 19.52 -9.97 8.47
CA VAL A 35 20.44 -10.92 7.81
C VAL A 35 20.58 -10.55 6.33
N GLU A 36 21.78 -10.65 5.77
CA GLU A 36 22.03 -10.47 4.34
C GLU A 36 21.21 -11.43 3.47
N THR A 37 20.92 -11.01 2.22
CA THR A 37 20.44 -11.91 1.18
C THR A 37 21.61 -12.65 0.55
N LYS A 38 21.38 -13.89 0.12
CA LYS A 38 22.33 -14.69 -0.67
C LYS A 38 22.15 -14.52 -2.18
N LEU A 39 21.13 -13.77 -2.60
CA LEU A 39 20.83 -13.51 -4.01
C LEU A 39 21.93 -12.64 -4.63
N THR A 40 22.35 -13.01 -5.84
CA THR A 40 23.34 -12.24 -6.64
C THR A 40 22.70 -11.18 -7.52
N SER A 41 21.37 -11.22 -7.68
CA SER A 41 20.54 -10.21 -8.33
C SER A 41 19.09 -10.34 -7.85
N PHE A 42 18.39 -9.22 -7.75
CA PHE A 42 16.97 -9.15 -7.37
C PHE A 42 16.39 -7.82 -7.87
N SER A 43 15.11 -7.56 -7.62
CA SER A 43 14.48 -6.30 -8.00
C SER A 43 13.87 -5.62 -6.77
N ILE A 44 13.91 -4.29 -6.71
CA ILE A 44 13.37 -3.50 -5.59
C ILE A 44 12.27 -2.54 -6.02
N ASP A 45 11.39 -2.19 -5.09
CA ASP A 45 10.35 -1.19 -5.27
C ASP A 45 10.78 0.21 -4.76
N GLY A 46 9.83 1.14 -4.65
CA GLY A 46 10.10 2.49 -4.16
C GLY A 46 10.66 2.57 -2.74
N LEU A 47 10.31 1.63 -1.86
CA LEU A 47 10.81 1.54 -0.47
C LEU A 47 12.20 0.87 -0.40
N GLY A 48 12.60 0.18 -1.47
CA GLY A 48 13.74 -0.72 -1.45
C GLY A 48 13.36 -2.16 -1.11
N TRP A 49 12.07 -2.47 -1.01
CA TRP A 49 11.59 -3.83 -0.76
C TRP A 49 11.70 -4.70 -2.02
N SER A 50 12.12 -5.95 -1.87
CA SER A 50 12.27 -6.93 -2.93
C SER A 50 11.36 -8.14 -2.72
N PRO A 51 10.54 -8.52 -3.72
CA PRO A 51 9.76 -9.73 -3.63
C PRO A 51 10.61 -11.00 -3.58
N GLU A 52 11.76 -11.02 -4.25
CA GLU A 52 12.68 -12.16 -4.26
C GLU A 52 13.33 -12.38 -2.89
N ILE A 53 13.72 -11.29 -2.21
CA ILE A 53 14.27 -11.37 -0.85
C ILE A 53 13.18 -11.75 0.16
N ALA A 54 11.96 -11.22 0.01
CA ALA A 54 10.83 -11.60 0.86
C ALA A 54 10.52 -13.11 0.74
N GLU A 55 10.58 -13.67 -0.47
CA GLU A 55 10.45 -15.11 -0.73
C GLU A 55 11.61 -15.91 -0.12
N GLU A 56 12.87 -15.48 -0.35
CA GLU A 56 14.06 -16.11 0.25
C GLU A 56 13.96 -16.21 1.78
N LYS A 57 13.45 -15.16 2.43
CA LYS A 57 13.34 -15.05 3.88
C LYS A 57 12.04 -15.61 4.45
N SER A 58 11.07 -15.96 3.61
CA SER A 58 9.70 -16.32 4.01
C SER A 58 9.06 -15.25 4.91
N GLU A 59 9.41 -13.98 4.67
CA GLU A 59 8.98 -12.83 5.47
C GLU A 59 8.59 -11.67 4.52
N PRO A 60 7.28 -11.46 4.29
CA PRO A 60 6.79 -10.39 3.41
C PRO A 60 7.25 -8.99 3.81
N HIS A 61 7.44 -8.73 5.11
CA HIS A 61 7.78 -7.42 5.65
C HIS A 61 9.21 -7.37 6.22
N TYR A 62 10.17 -8.01 5.54
CA TYR A 62 11.53 -8.19 6.07
C TYR A 62 12.32 -6.89 6.34
N LEU A 63 11.83 -5.73 5.88
CA LEU A 63 12.41 -4.42 6.19
C LEU A 63 11.85 -3.80 7.48
N ASN A 64 10.91 -4.46 8.15
CA ASN A 64 10.30 -3.94 9.37
C ASN A 64 10.80 -4.73 10.58
N ASN A 65 11.25 -4.02 11.61
CA ASN A 65 11.55 -4.61 12.91
C ASN A 65 10.26 -4.61 13.75
N GLY A 66 9.37 -5.57 13.45
CA GLY A 66 8.02 -5.63 14.03
C GLY A 66 7.00 -4.76 13.28
N GLU A 67 5.88 -4.48 13.94
CA GLU A 67 4.74 -3.79 13.31
C GLU A 67 4.81 -2.26 13.44
N ALA A 68 5.63 -1.73 14.34
CA ALA A 68 5.56 -0.32 14.73
C ALA A 68 6.39 0.62 13.83
N ASN A 69 7.59 0.22 13.41
CA ASN A 69 8.53 1.13 12.74
C ASN A 69 9.06 0.49 11.44
N PRO A 70 8.59 0.94 10.26
CA PRO A 70 9.12 0.47 9.00
C PRO A 70 10.49 1.08 8.71
N ASN A 71 11.27 0.40 7.87
CA ASN A 71 12.51 0.93 7.32
C ASN A 71 12.46 0.93 5.79
N ALA A 72 13.24 1.82 5.18
CA ALA A 72 13.48 1.82 3.74
C ALA A 72 14.97 1.80 3.44
N ILE A 73 15.29 1.31 2.23
CA ILE A 73 16.64 1.31 1.68
C ILE A 73 16.60 2.08 0.38
N ILE A 74 17.34 3.19 0.31
CA ILE A 74 17.53 3.95 -0.92
C ILE A 74 18.93 3.66 -1.47
N ILE A 75 18.97 3.00 -2.61
CA ILE A 75 20.21 2.60 -3.27
C ILE A 75 20.39 3.26 -4.64
N THR A 76 19.34 3.88 -5.18
CA THR A 76 19.35 4.50 -6.51
C THR A 76 18.33 5.63 -6.61
N PRO A 77 18.62 6.71 -7.38
CA PRO A 77 17.63 7.77 -7.63
C PRO A 77 16.41 7.26 -8.42
N LEU A 78 16.52 6.10 -9.07
CA LEU A 78 15.43 5.49 -9.83
C LEU A 78 14.23 5.09 -8.97
N GLN A 79 14.40 5.00 -7.64
CA GLN A 79 13.29 4.77 -6.70
C GLN A 79 12.33 5.97 -6.62
N LYS A 80 12.73 7.15 -7.09
CA LYS A 80 11.87 8.34 -7.10
C LYS A 80 10.58 8.08 -7.89
N GLY A 81 9.44 8.19 -7.20
CA GLY A 81 8.11 8.05 -7.80
C GLY A 81 7.69 6.60 -8.08
N LYS A 82 8.52 5.61 -7.74
CA LYS A 82 8.18 4.20 -7.95
C LYS A 82 7.07 3.72 -7.00
N PRO A 83 6.26 2.73 -7.43
CA PRO A 83 5.28 2.12 -6.55
C PRO A 83 5.92 1.48 -5.32
N VAL A 84 5.19 1.49 -4.21
CA VAL A 84 5.47 0.64 -3.04
C VAL A 84 4.46 -0.49 -3.10
N TYR A 85 4.92 -1.73 -3.30
CA TYR A 85 4.02 -2.85 -3.62
C TYR A 85 3.42 -3.51 -2.39
N VAL A 86 4.13 -3.48 -1.26
CA VAL A 86 3.71 -4.11 0.00
C VAL A 86 3.85 -3.10 1.15
N PRO A 87 3.14 -1.95 1.08
CA PRO A 87 3.17 -0.98 2.17
C PRO A 87 2.61 -1.59 3.44
N PHE A 88 3.21 -1.28 4.57
CA PHE A 88 2.68 -1.63 5.89
C PHE A 88 1.64 -0.60 6.34
N HIS A 89 1.87 0.68 6.00
CA HIS A 89 0.93 1.78 6.20
C HIS A 89 0.55 2.44 4.88
N THR A 90 -0.66 2.97 4.76
CA THR A 90 -1.08 3.71 3.55
C THR A 90 -0.24 4.96 3.27
N PHE A 91 0.43 5.51 4.29
CA PHE A 91 1.30 6.68 4.16
C PHE A 91 2.77 6.34 3.82
N ASP A 92 3.19 5.07 3.80
CA ASP A 92 4.59 4.69 3.49
C ASP A 92 5.05 5.25 2.13
N ARG A 93 4.16 5.20 1.13
CA ARG A 93 4.42 5.77 -0.19
C ARG A 93 4.57 7.30 -0.14
N GLN A 94 3.74 7.96 0.65
CA GLN A 94 3.74 9.43 0.78
C GLN A 94 5.00 9.91 1.51
N MET A 95 5.45 9.18 2.54
CA MET A 95 6.73 9.43 3.20
C MET A 95 7.89 9.33 2.22
N MET A 96 7.95 8.28 1.40
CA MET A 96 8.99 8.15 0.37
C MET A 96 8.93 9.28 -0.68
N GLN A 97 7.74 9.70 -1.10
CA GLN A 97 7.59 10.87 -1.97
C GLN A 97 8.11 12.15 -1.32
N HIS A 98 7.84 12.36 -0.03
CA HIS A 98 8.34 13.50 0.74
C HIS A 98 9.88 13.49 0.83
N VAL A 99 10.48 12.34 1.15
CA VAL A 99 11.94 12.14 1.15
C VAL A 99 12.57 12.54 -0.18
N PHE A 100 12.04 12.03 -1.30
CA PHE A 100 12.58 12.36 -2.63
C PHE A 100 12.27 13.79 -3.08
N HIS A 101 11.21 14.41 -2.56
CA HIS A 101 10.90 15.81 -2.84
C HIS A 101 11.93 16.74 -2.20
N ILE A 102 12.26 16.52 -0.92
CA ILE A 102 13.20 17.38 -0.16
C ILE A 102 14.67 17.05 -0.46
N HIS A 103 15.02 15.77 -0.53
CA HIS A 103 16.42 15.31 -0.62
C HIS A 103 16.83 14.74 -1.98
N GLY A 104 15.97 14.78 -3.00
CA GLY A 104 16.22 14.08 -4.27
C GLY A 104 17.58 14.36 -4.94
N SER A 105 18.05 15.61 -4.91
CA SER A 105 19.37 15.98 -5.47
C SER A 105 20.53 15.37 -4.67
N ARG A 106 20.43 15.34 -3.34
CA ARG A 106 21.43 14.74 -2.44
C ARG A 106 21.41 13.22 -2.54
N ILE A 107 20.24 12.61 -2.57
CA ILE A 107 20.08 11.17 -2.80
C ILE A 107 20.79 10.76 -4.09
N ASN A 108 20.62 11.53 -5.17
CA ASN A 108 21.28 11.27 -6.45
C ASN A 108 22.81 11.35 -6.37
N ASP A 109 23.38 12.24 -5.56
CA ASP A 109 24.84 12.33 -5.38
C ASP A 109 25.38 11.20 -4.48
N ILE A 110 24.69 10.94 -3.36
CA ILE A 110 25.04 9.91 -2.38
C ILE A 110 24.99 8.51 -3.00
N THR A 111 23.94 8.18 -3.75
CA THR A 111 23.73 6.82 -4.27
C THR A 111 24.65 6.41 -5.43
N ARG A 112 25.53 7.31 -5.90
CA ARG A 112 26.57 6.99 -6.90
C ARG A 112 27.52 5.91 -6.36
N ASP A 113 27.97 6.07 -5.13
CA ASP A 113 28.96 5.22 -4.46
C ASP A 113 28.49 4.69 -3.09
N CYS A 114 27.38 5.18 -2.57
CA CYS A 114 26.83 4.84 -1.26
C CYS A 114 25.38 4.33 -1.36
N ALA A 115 24.75 4.05 -0.21
CA ALA A 115 23.35 3.72 -0.04
C ALA A 115 22.86 4.32 1.29
N ILE A 116 21.56 4.55 1.39
CA ILE A 116 20.92 5.24 2.51
C ILE A 116 19.92 4.30 3.17
N CYS A 117 20.10 4.05 4.46
CA CYS A 117 19.06 3.48 5.30
C CYS A 117 18.15 4.63 5.78
N VAL A 118 16.84 4.44 5.65
CA VAL A 118 15.83 5.37 6.14
C VAL A 118 15.06 4.69 7.25
N HIS A 119 14.95 5.35 8.39
CA HIS A 119 14.14 4.90 9.51
C HIS A 119 12.91 5.79 9.64
N PHE A 120 11.74 5.18 9.71
CA PHE A 120 10.49 5.86 10.02
C PHE A 120 10.16 5.56 11.48
N ASP A 121 10.50 6.49 12.37
CA ASP A 121 10.30 6.34 13.81
C ASP A 121 9.05 7.12 14.24
N GLN A 122 8.08 6.37 14.75
CA GLN A 122 6.80 6.89 15.23
C GLN A 122 6.84 7.17 16.73
N HIS A 123 8.02 7.07 17.34
CA HIS A 123 8.27 7.14 18.77
C HIS A 123 7.49 6.09 19.57
N ILE A 124 7.28 4.93 18.95
CA ILE A 124 6.64 3.76 19.54
C ILE A 124 7.62 2.61 19.44
N ASP A 125 8.12 2.13 20.58
CA ASP A 125 9.07 1.01 20.62
C ASP A 125 8.43 -0.29 20.10
N ALA A 126 7.22 -0.57 20.57
CA ALA A 126 6.42 -1.72 20.18
C ALA A 126 4.95 -1.46 20.49
N PHE A 127 4.08 -2.17 19.78
CA PHE A 127 2.67 -2.26 20.13
C PHE A 127 2.44 -3.32 21.19
N TYR A 128 1.65 -2.98 22.21
CA TYR A 128 1.23 -3.86 23.28
C TYR A 128 -0.27 -4.14 23.21
N GLU A 129 -1.06 -3.14 22.83
CA GLU A 129 -2.52 -3.21 22.77
C GLU A 129 -3.04 -2.71 21.41
N PRO A 130 -4.18 -3.23 20.91
CA PRO A 130 -4.71 -2.87 19.59
C PRO A 130 -4.93 -1.38 19.36
N LEU A 131 -5.30 -0.65 20.42
CA LEU A 131 -5.56 0.79 20.34
C LEU A 131 -4.28 1.64 20.41
N ASP A 132 -3.10 1.03 20.59
CA ASP A 132 -1.82 1.74 20.46
C ASP A 132 -1.64 2.35 19.06
N VAL A 133 -2.33 1.86 18.03
CA VAL A 133 -2.37 2.47 16.69
C VAL A 133 -2.90 3.91 16.72
N LEU A 134 -3.62 4.32 17.77
CA LEU A 134 -4.07 5.70 17.95
C LEU A 134 -2.92 6.66 18.31
N LYS A 135 -1.78 6.15 18.80
CA LYS A 135 -0.61 6.95 19.15
C LYS A 135 0.14 7.48 17.93
N TYR A 136 -0.05 6.88 16.75
CA TYR A 136 0.58 7.35 15.51
C TYR A 136 0.10 8.72 15.13
N GLN A 137 0.95 9.74 15.12
CA GLN A 137 0.56 11.08 14.68
C GLN A 137 1.68 11.73 13.90
N ASP A 138 2.85 11.82 14.52
CA ASP A 138 4.04 12.39 13.91
C ASP A 138 5.08 11.30 13.71
N ILE A 139 5.63 11.23 12.50
CA ILE A 139 6.70 10.31 12.14
C ILE A 139 7.96 11.12 11.89
N SER A 140 9.03 10.79 12.60
CA SER A 140 10.38 11.26 12.33
C SER A 140 11.03 10.37 11.28
N ILE A 141 11.63 11.00 10.26
CA ILE A 141 12.32 10.32 9.17
C ILE A 141 13.79 10.63 9.29
N THR A 142 14.56 9.63 9.71
CA THR A 142 16.01 9.76 9.89
C THR A 142 16.78 8.94 8.86
N PHE A 143 18.01 9.40 8.57
CA PHE A 143 18.84 8.83 7.51
C PHE A 143 20.17 8.37 8.06
N LYS A 144 20.64 7.21 7.60
CA LYS A 144 21.98 6.70 7.87
C LYS A 144 22.65 6.26 6.59
N LEU A 145 23.91 6.67 6.41
CA LEU A 145 24.71 6.27 5.26
C LEU A 145 25.50 5.00 5.60
N ILE A 146 25.59 4.06 4.65
CA ILE A 146 26.50 2.91 4.81
C ILE A 146 27.94 3.40 5.01
N ASN A 147 28.70 2.64 5.79
CA ASN A 147 30.08 2.99 6.19
C ASN A 147 30.21 4.31 6.96
N GLU A 148 29.11 4.89 7.45
CA GLU A 148 29.10 6.18 8.17
C GLU A 148 29.81 7.29 7.39
N LEU A 149 29.55 7.35 6.07
CA LEU A 149 30.26 8.22 5.13
C LEU A 149 30.24 9.70 5.53
N ASP A 150 29.19 10.14 6.23
CA ASP A 150 29.06 11.48 6.81
C ASP A 150 30.08 11.73 7.94
N LYS A 151 30.37 10.73 8.78
CA LYS A 151 31.42 10.81 9.80
C LYS A 151 32.80 10.77 9.17
N VAL A 152 33.00 9.88 8.20
CA VAL A 152 34.25 9.81 7.42
C VAL A 152 34.56 11.13 6.72
N GLN A 153 33.55 11.83 6.20
CA GLN A 153 33.73 13.16 5.63
C GLN A 153 34.21 14.17 6.67
N LYS A 154 33.65 14.16 7.89
CA LYS A 154 34.11 15.02 8.99
C LYS A 154 35.55 14.72 9.37
N GLU A 155 35.93 13.45 9.43
CA GLU A 155 37.32 13.02 9.66
C GLU A 155 38.26 13.49 8.54
N GLN A 156 37.86 13.40 7.28
CA GLN A 156 38.63 13.95 6.16
C GLN A 156 38.84 15.46 6.30
N TYR A 157 37.82 16.22 6.68
CA TYR A 157 37.98 17.66 6.94
C TYR A 157 38.96 17.94 8.09
N GLN A 158 38.90 17.17 9.18
CA GLN A 158 39.85 17.30 10.29
C GLN A 158 41.29 17.01 9.86
N LEU A 159 41.51 16.00 9.03
CA LEU A 159 42.83 15.70 8.45
C LEU A 159 43.32 16.86 7.56
N ILE A 160 42.45 17.41 6.73
CA ILE A 160 42.76 18.55 5.84
C ILE A 160 43.08 19.80 6.66
N ASP A 161 42.31 20.09 7.70
CA ASP A 161 42.54 21.23 8.58
C ASP A 161 43.85 21.07 9.35
N SER A 162 44.12 19.87 9.86
CA SER A 162 45.42 19.54 10.49
C SER A 162 46.56 19.73 9.50
N PHE A 163 46.40 19.33 8.24
CA PHE A 163 47.41 19.47 7.19
C PHE A 163 47.71 20.94 6.88
N LYS A 164 46.68 21.80 6.90
CA LYS A 164 46.81 23.24 6.66
C LYS A 164 47.42 24.02 7.85
N GLN A 165 47.54 23.41 9.03
CA GLN A 165 48.06 24.08 10.22
C GLN A 165 49.60 24.08 10.24
N GLY A 166 50.18 25.28 10.36
CA GLY A 166 51.63 25.46 10.58
C GLY A 166 52.49 24.79 9.50
N HIS A 167 53.37 23.89 9.94
CA HIS A 167 54.26 23.13 9.06
C HIS A 167 53.82 21.70 8.82
N ASN A 168 52.59 21.32 9.19
CA ASN A 168 52.10 19.94 9.06
C ASN A 168 52.04 19.44 7.60
N PHE A 169 52.14 20.34 6.62
CA PHE A 169 52.24 19.99 5.20
C PHE A 169 53.53 19.24 4.80
N ILE A 170 54.53 19.14 5.69
CA ILE A 170 55.72 18.29 5.46
C ILE A 170 55.63 16.95 6.22
N ASP A 171 54.56 16.73 6.99
CA ASP A 171 54.36 15.50 7.75
C ASP A 171 53.91 14.35 6.83
N GLU A 172 54.85 13.46 6.52
CA GLU A 172 54.61 12.28 5.68
C GLU A 172 53.58 11.31 6.28
N HIS A 173 53.43 11.27 7.61
CA HIS A 173 52.40 10.44 8.24
C HIS A 173 51.01 11.00 7.95
N LEU A 174 50.83 12.32 8.04
CA LEU A 174 49.58 12.99 7.70
C LEU A 174 49.24 12.86 6.21
N HIS A 175 50.25 12.91 5.33
CA HIS A 175 50.06 12.61 3.90
C HIS A 175 49.52 11.20 3.69
N GLN A 176 50.09 10.21 4.40
CA GLN A 176 49.66 8.83 4.29
C GLN A 176 48.21 8.65 4.78
N GLN A 177 47.82 9.27 5.89
CA GLN A 177 46.44 9.25 6.39
C GLN A 177 45.44 9.84 5.38
N LEU A 178 45.78 10.98 4.77
CA LEU A 178 44.95 11.59 3.71
C LEU A 178 44.84 10.68 2.47
N LEU A 179 45.95 10.09 2.04
CA LEU A 179 45.97 9.17 0.88
C LEU A 179 45.15 7.89 1.14
N ASP A 180 45.25 7.32 2.34
CA ASP A 180 44.52 6.10 2.69
C ASP A 180 43.02 6.35 2.82
N SER A 181 42.64 7.51 3.39
CA SER A 181 41.24 7.94 3.41
C SER A 181 40.69 8.13 1.99
N ALA A 182 41.43 8.83 1.12
CA ALA A 182 41.01 9.07 -0.26
C ALA A 182 40.94 7.79 -1.11
N LYS A 183 41.85 6.82 -0.90
CA LYS A 183 41.82 5.53 -1.61
C LYS A 183 40.65 4.66 -1.18
N THR A 184 40.30 4.69 0.10
CA THR A 184 39.23 3.85 0.66
C THR A 184 37.85 4.43 0.36
N TYR A 185 37.66 5.75 0.54
CA TYR A 185 36.34 6.39 0.53
C TYR A 185 36.14 7.39 -0.61
N GLY A 186 37.18 7.68 -1.39
CA GLY A 186 37.17 8.75 -2.38
C GLY A 186 37.38 10.13 -1.76
N ASP A 187 37.33 11.15 -2.62
CA ASP A 187 37.41 12.56 -2.22
C ASP A 187 36.02 13.09 -1.81
N LEU A 188 35.83 13.35 -0.53
CA LEU A 188 34.54 13.78 0.02
C LEU A 188 34.40 15.30 0.15
N ARG A 189 35.41 16.10 -0.21
CA ARG A 189 35.44 17.56 0.07
C ARG A 189 34.33 18.37 -0.60
N HIS A 190 33.74 17.86 -1.67
CA HIS A 190 32.70 18.55 -2.43
C HIS A 190 31.38 17.77 -2.46
N ARG A 191 31.28 16.70 -1.68
CA ARG A 191 30.10 15.84 -1.58
C ARG A 191 29.10 16.44 -0.60
N ASN A 192 27.83 16.51 -1.00
CA ASN A 192 26.75 16.93 -0.10
C ASN A 192 26.07 15.69 0.50
N LEU A 193 26.57 15.25 1.65
CA LEU A 193 26.10 14.04 2.34
C LEU A 193 25.05 14.33 3.42
N GLU A 194 24.72 15.60 3.66
CA GLU A 194 23.85 16.01 4.76
C GLU A 194 22.37 15.81 4.43
N LEU A 195 21.75 14.83 5.08
CA LEU A 195 20.31 14.59 5.06
C LEU A 195 19.75 14.96 6.45
N HIS A 196 19.10 16.12 6.55
CA HIS A 196 18.45 16.52 7.80
C HIS A 196 17.19 15.68 8.04
N GLU A 197 16.83 15.51 9.31
CA GLU A 197 15.61 14.81 9.71
C GLU A 197 14.37 15.49 9.12
N LEU A 198 13.42 14.68 8.64
CA LEU A 198 12.13 15.16 8.15
C LEU A 198 11.03 14.73 9.12
N TYR A 199 9.93 15.49 9.11
CA TYR A 199 8.73 15.17 9.89
C TYR A 199 7.54 14.96 8.96
N TYR A 200 6.76 13.93 9.25
CA TYR A 200 5.54 13.62 8.52
C TYR A 200 4.37 13.45 9.50
N ALA A 201 3.34 14.27 9.35
CA ALA A 201 2.12 14.14 10.14
C ALA A 201 1.10 13.27 9.39
N THR A 202 0.56 12.27 10.06
CA THR A 202 -0.50 11.39 9.53
C THR A 202 -1.83 11.67 10.21
N ASP A 203 -2.92 11.46 9.46
CA ASP A 203 -4.29 11.68 9.90
C ASP A 203 -5.06 10.36 10.00
N SER A 204 -5.87 10.05 9.00
CA SER A 204 -6.54 8.77 8.83
C SER A 204 -5.70 7.87 7.94
N PHE A 205 -5.49 6.63 8.35
CA PHE A 205 -4.65 5.70 7.63
C PHE A 205 -5.12 4.26 7.81
N TYR A 206 -4.53 3.35 7.03
CA TYR A 206 -4.61 1.92 7.26
C TYR A 206 -3.23 1.39 7.61
N THR A 207 -3.17 0.47 8.58
CA THR A 207 -1.98 -0.28 8.96
C THR A 207 -2.25 -1.78 8.92
N LYS A 208 -1.24 -2.57 8.56
CA LYS A 208 -1.28 -4.03 8.63
C LYS A 208 -1.10 -4.58 10.05
N ALA A 209 -0.73 -3.72 11.01
CA ALA A 209 -0.67 -4.10 12.42
C ALA A 209 -1.97 -4.75 12.85
N PHE A 210 -1.89 -5.70 13.79
CA PHE A 210 -3.07 -6.41 14.31
C PHE A 210 -3.97 -7.03 13.22
N GLY A 211 -3.38 -7.50 12.12
CA GLY A 211 -4.11 -8.15 11.02
C GLY A 211 -4.92 -7.20 10.13
N GLY A 212 -4.69 -5.88 10.23
CA GLY A 212 -5.33 -4.88 9.39
C GLY A 212 -6.30 -3.99 10.17
N VAL A 213 -5.97 -2.71 10.27
CA VAL A 213 -6.76 -1.70 10.99
C VAL A 213 -6.87 -0.42 10.17
N PHE A 214 -8.09 0.06 9.97
CA PHE A 214 -8.35 1.41 9.49
C PHE A 214 -8.55 2.34 10.69
N VAL A 215 -7.85 3.47 10.69
CA VAL A 215 -7.94 4.51 11.70
C VAL A 215 -8.48 5.76 11.00
N LEU A 216 -9.69 6.18 11.35
CA LEU A 216 -10.41 7.30 10.73
C LEU A 216 -10.58 8.41 11.76
N ARG A 217 -9.75 9.47 11.73
CA ARG A 217 -9.68 10.50 12.79
C ARG A 217 -10.29 11.85 12.43
N ASP A 218 -10.34 12.20 11.16
CA ASP A 218 -10.78 13.52 10.68
C ASP A 218 -12.32 13.63 10.61
N PHE A 219 -13.02 12.95 11.53
CA PHE A 219 -14.49 12.82 11.56
C PHE A 219 -15.05 13.17 12.94
N ILE A 220 -16.38 13.31 13.04
CA ILE A 220 -17.08 13.74 14.27
C ILE A 220 -16.64 12.92 15.50
N THR A 221 -16.47 11.62 15.31
CA THR A 221 -15.89 10.71 16.32
C THR A 221 -14.90 9.82 15.60
N PRO A 222 -13.68 9.59 16.12
CA PRO A 222 -12.75 8.68 15.48
C PRO A 222 -13.34 7.28 15.36
N ILE A 223 -13.18 6.66 14.20
CA ILE A 223 -13.67 5.29 13.91
C ILE A 223 -12.47 4.40 13.65
N ILE A 224 -12.43 3.25 14.32
CA ILE A 224 -11.43 2.21 14.13
C ILE A 224 -12.13 0.98 13.57
N VAL A 225 -11.68 0.53 12.41
CA VAL A 225 -12.23 -0.67 11.76
C VAL A 225 -11.17 -1.76 11.70
N PHE A 226 -11.40 -2.83 12.44
CA PHE A 226 -10.55 -4.02 12.45
C PHE A 226 -10.98 -5.01 11.37
N GLN A 227 -10.01 -5.56 10.64
CA GLN A 227 -10.23 -6.69 9.74
C GLN A 227 -10.14 -8.03 10.47
N ASP A 228 -9.38 -8.09 11.55
CA ASP A 228 -9.19 -9.31 12.34
C ASP A 228 -10.18 -9.39 13.53
N VAL A 229 -10.90 -10.50 13.61
CA VAL A 229 -11.93 -10.75 14.63
C VAL A 229 -11.33 -10.84 16.05
N LYS A 230 -10.13 -11.42 16.19
CA LYS A 230 -9.48 -11.57 17.50
C LYS A 230 -9.09 -10.20 18.04
N TRP A 231 -8.46 -9.37 17.23
CA TRP A 231 -8.01 -8.04 17.67
C TRP A 231 -9.16 -7.06 17.89
N HIS A 232 -10.21 -7.13 17.07
CA HIS A 232 -11.47 -6.43 17.34
C HIS A 232 -12.03 -6.75 18.74
N LYS A 233 -12.12 -8.05 19.09
CA LYS A 233 -12.64 -8.50 20.40
C LYS A 233 -11.79 -8.04 21.57
N GLU A 234 -10.49 -7.84 21.35
CA GLU A 234 -9.60 -7.29 22.38
C GLU A 234 -9.79 -5.78 22.51
N ALA A 235 -9.85 -5.05 21.38
CA ALA A 235 -10.00 -3.60 21.35
C ALA A 235 -11.28 -3.10 22.04
N ILE A 236 -12.42 -3.78 21.86
CA ILE A 236 -13.70 -3.37 22.47
C ILE A 236 -13.75 -3.49 24.01
N LYS A 237 -12.74 -4.12 24.63
CA LYS A 237 -12.64 -4.19 26.10
C LYS A 237 -12.07 -2.89 26.68
N ASP A 238 -11.34 -2.13 25.86
CA ASP A 238 -10.80 -0.85 26.27
C ASP A 238 -11.91 0.21 26.25
N THR A 239 -12.11 0.85 27.39
CA THR A 239 -13.10 1.92 27.60
C THR A 239 -12.43 3.26 27.92
N SER A 240 -11.10 3.33 27.84
CA SER A 240 -10.31 4.53 28.12
C SER A 240 -10.23 5.50 26.93
N HIS A 241 -10.41 4.99 25.71
CA HIS A 241 -10.40 5.76 24.48
C HIS A 241 -11.82 6.11 24.02
N ASP A 242 -12.07 7.39 23.71
CA ASP A 242 -13.34 7.87 23.15
C ASP A 242 -13.36 7.68 21.62
N VAL A 243 -13.53 6.43 21.19
CA VAL A 243 -13.53 6.03 19.77
C VAL A 243 -14.63 5.01 19.47
N LEU A 244 -15.10 5.00 18.23
CA LEU A 244 -16.01 3.97 17.74
C LEU A 244 -15.21 2.80 17.17
N ILE A 245 -15.48 1.58 17.65
CA ILE A 245 -14.73 0.39 17.25
C ILE A 245 -15.68 -0.56 16.52
N TYR A 246 -15.31 -0.94 15.30
CA TYR A 246 -16.05 -1.86 14.47
C TYR A 246 -15.18 -3.00 13.93
N HIS A 247 -15.79 -4.14 13.69
CA HIS A 247 -15.24 -5.14 12.78
C HIS A 247 -15.74 -4.87 11.36
N ILE A 248 -14.90 -5.09 10.35
CA ILE A 248 -15.22 -4.76 8.95
C ILE A 248 -16.49 -5.42 8.41
N SER A 249 -16.86 -6.59 8.95
CA SER A 249 -18.06 -7.35 8.56
C SER A 249 -19.32 -7.03 9.39
N GLN A 250 -19.26 -6.05 10.31
CA GLN A 250 -20.46 -5.65 11.07
C GLN A 250 -21.40 -4.84 10.17
N PRO A 251 -22.69 -5.23 10.05
CA PRO A 251 -23.65 -4.50 9.21
C PRO A 251 -23.80 -3.02 9.57
N GLU A 252 -23.68 -2.69 10.86
CA GLU A 252 -23.84 -1.34 11.39
C GLU A 252 -22.72 -0.38 10.97
N LEU A 253 -21.57 -0.91 10.51
CA LEU A 253 -20.43 -0.09 10.07
C LEU A 253 -20.85 0.83 8.92
N SER A 254 -21.49 0.27 7.89
CA SER A 254 -21.88 1.03 6.70
C SER A 254 -22.91 2.11 7.03
N ASP A 255 -23.83 1.85 7.96
CA ASP A 255 -24.76 2.87 8.45
C ASP A 255 -24.00 3.99 9.15
N LYS A 256 -23.04 3.64 10.03
CA LYS A 256 -22.28 4.65 10.77
C LYS A 256 -21.42 5.54 9.87
N LEU A 257 -20.78 4.94 8.85
CA LEU A 257 -20.01 5.68 7.86
C LEU A 257 -20.90 6.66 7.06
N ARG A 258 -22.16 6.30 6.77
CA ARG A 258 -23.12 7.22 6.12
C ARG A 258 -23.56 8.33 7.05
N ASP A 259 -23.91 8.01 8.30
CA ASP A 259 -24.31 9.00 9.30
C ASP A 259 -23.24 10.07 9.54
N HIS A 260 -21.97 9.68 9.41
CA HIS A 260 -20.82 10.57 9.55
C HIS A 260 -20.40 11.25 8.23
N MET A 261 -21.20 11.11 7.16
CA MET A 261 -20.90 11.65 5.82
C MET A 261 -19.52 11.22 5.29
N ILE A 262 -19.12 9.98 5.57
CA ILE A 262 -17.87 9.38 5.08
C ILE A 262 -18.12 8.66 3.76
N ILE A 263 -19.28 8.01 3.64
CA ILE A 263 -19.70 7.33 2.41
C ILE A 263 -21.11 7.77 2.03
N GLU A 264 -21.43 7.65 0.75
CA GLU A 264 -22.76 7.89 0.19
C GLU A 264 -23.08 6.84 -0.88
N TYR A 265 -24.34 6.80 -1.31
CA TYR A 265 -24.77 6.03 -2.47
C TYR A 265 -25.86 6.78 -3.23
N ASP A 266 -25.95 6.50 -4.52
CA ASP A 266 -27.04 6.95 -5.40
C ASP A 266 -27.33 5.81 -6.38
N LEU A 267 -28.38 5.03 -6.11
CA LEU A 267 -28.72 3.87 -6.92
C LEU A 267 -29.23 4.26 -8.31
N GLU A 268 -29.97 5.37 -8.43
CA GLU A 268 -30.52 5.83 -9.71
C GLU A 268 -29.44 6.34 -10.66
N ALA A 269 -28.40 6.99 -10.12
CA ALA A 269 -27.25 7.42 -10.89
C ALA A 269 -26.32 6.24 -11.22
N VAL A 270 -26.01 5.38 -10.23
CA VAL A 270 -24.96 4.35 -10.39
C VAL A 270 -25.34 3.31 -11.44
N VAL A 271 -26.63 2.93 -11.56
CA VAL A 271 -27.08 1.94 -12.56
C VAL A 271 -26.81 2.37 -14.01
N LYS A 272 -26.62 3.67 -14.24
CA LYS A 272 -26.29 4.25 -15.56
C LYS A 272 -24.79 4.30 -15.82
N MET A 273 -23.96 3.93 -14.84
CA MET A 273 -22.50 4.02 -14.91
C MET A 273 -21.85 2.68 -15.29
N PRO A 274 -20.72 2.69 -16.02
CA PRO A 274 -19.95 1.47 -16.32
C PRO A 274 -19.50 0.68 -15.07
N ARG A 275 -19.35 1.36 -13.94
CA ARG A 275 -19.01 0.74 -12.64
C ARG A 275 -20.07 -0.28 -12.21
N TYR A 276 -21.35 0.06 -12.34
CA TYR A 276 -22.43 -0.85 -11.97
C TYR A 276 -22.43 -2.11 -12.84
N ASP A 277 -22.32 -1.95 -14.17
CA ASP A 277 -22.26 -3.07 -15.11
C ASP A 277 -21.11 -4.03 -14.76
N ARG A 278 -19.92 -3.49 -14.46
CA ARG A 278 -18.76 -4.29 -14.04
C ARG A 278 -19.02 -5.07 -12.75
N ILE A 279 -19.51 -4.40 -11.71
CA ILE A 279 -19.80 -5.03 -10.40
C ILE A 279 -20.85 -6.13 -10.57
N LYS A 280 -21.93 -5.82 -11.31
CA LYS A 280 -23.01 -6.76 -11.60
C LYS A 280 -22.51 -7.97 -12.38
N LYS A 281 -21.70 -7.78 -13.42
CA LYS A 281 -21.09 -8.87 -14.20
C LYS A 281 -20.19 -9.76 -13.35
N PHE A 282 -19.38 -9.16 -12.48
CA PHE A 282 -18.53 -9.93 -11.59
C PHE A 282 -19.34 -10.74 -10.56
N MET A 283 -20.35 -10.13 -9.93
CA MET A 283 -21.29 -10.82 -9.05
C MET A 283 -22.01 -11.97 -9.78
N PHE A 284 -22.47 -11.71 -11.00
CA PHE A 284 -23.11 -12.73 -11.84
C PHE A 284 -22.18 -13.92 -12.11
N ALA A 285 -20.90 -13.67 -12.39
CA ALA A 285 -19.91 -14.72 -12.60
C ALA A 285 -19.75 -15.66 -11.40
N GLN A 286 -19.96 -15.17 -10.17
CA GLN A 286 -19.86 -16.00 -8.95
C GLN A 286 -20.97 -17.06 -8.84
N PHE A 287 -22.10 -16.86 -9.53
CA PHE A 287 -23.21 -17.82 -9.56
C PHE A 287 -23.14 -18.81 -10.73
N LEU A 288 -22.24 -18.58 -11.69
CA LEU A 288 -22.10 -19.45 -12.85
C LEU A 288 -21.31 -20.71 -12.50
N LYS A 289 -21.88 -21.87 -12.82
CA LYS A 289 -21.27 -23.19 -12.65
C LYS A 289 -21.45 -24.00 -13.93
N ASP A 290 -20.46 -24.84 -14.25
CA ASP A 290 -20.49 -25.78 -15.38
C ASP A 290 -20.90 -25.14 -16.72
N THR A 291 -20.28 -24.00 -17.06
CA THR A 291 -20.65 -23.22 -18.24
C THR A 291 -20.15 -23.87 -19.53
N GLN A 292 -21.03 -23.94 -20.54
CA GLN A 292 -20.66 -24.38 -21.91
C GLN A 292 -19.79 -23.36 -22.68
N HIS A 293 -19.80 -22.09 -22.28
CA HIS A 293 -19.02 -21.02 -22.89
C HIS A 293 -18.01 -20.48 -21.86
N PRO A 294 -16.87 -19.93 -22.31
CA PRO A 294 -15.94 -19.22 -21.45
C PRO A 294 -16.64 -18.07 -20.71
N LEU A 295 -16.31 -17.86 -19.42
CA LEU A 295 -16.93 -16.80 -18.60
C LEU A 295 -16.78 -15.42 -19.25
N LYS A 296 -15.62 -15.10 -19.83
CA LYS A 296 -15.40 -13.85 -20.54
C LYS A 296 -16.46 -13.59 -21.62
N ASP A 297 -16.73 -14.59 -22.45
CA ASP A 297 -17.70 -14.46 -23.54
C ASP A 297 -19.12 -14.30 -23.00
N ILE A 298 -19.46 -15.01 -21.91
CA ILE A 298 -20.76 -14.87 -21.23
C ILE A 298 -20.94 -13.46 -20.66
N LEU A 299 -19.89 -12.85 -20.12
CA LEU A 299 -19.93 -11.52 -19.51
C LEU A 299 -19.94 -10.39 -20.55
N ASP A 300 -19.32 -10.59 -21.71
CA ASP A 300 -19.20 -9.56 -22.75
C ASP A 300 -20.32 -9.61 -23.80
N ASP A 301 -20.91 -10.79 -24.09
CA ASP A 301 -22.00 -10.94 -25.04
C ASP A 301 -23.38 -10.82 -24.36
N HIS A 302 -24.21 -9.88 -24.84
CA HIS A 302 -25.53 -9.62 -24.26
C HIS A 302 -26.51 -10.81 -24.37
N VAL A 303 -26.43 -11.60 -25.45
CA VAL A 303 -27.32 -12.75 -25.67
C VAL A 303 -26.94 -13.89 -24.72
N LEU A 304 -25.64 -14.18 -24.62
CA LEU A 304 -25.12 -15.16 -23.66
C LEU A 304 -25.42 -14.74 -22.22
N PHE A 305 -25.12 -13.49 -21.85
CA PHE A 305 -25.42 -12.97 -20.51
C PHE A 305 -26.89 -13.22 -20.13
N LYS A 306 -27.83 -12.81 -20.98
CA LYS A 306 -29.27 -13.01 -20.75
C LYS A 306 -29.65 -14.49 -20.70
N GLY A 307 -29.06 -15.30 -21.58
CA GLY A 307 -29.28 -16.74 -21.63
C GLY A 307 -28.86 -17.44 -20.33
N TYR A 308 -27.69 -17.11 -19.79
CA TYR A 308 -27.19 -17.67 -18.53
C TYR A 308 -27.89 -17.09 -17.30
N LEU A 309 -28.25 -15.80 -17.31
CA LEU A 309 -29.06 -15.18 -16.25
C LEU A 309 -30.42 -15.90 -16.08
N ASN A 310 -31.03 -16.30 -17.20
CA ASN A 310 -32.29 -17.06 -17.18
C ASN A 310 -32.14 -18.53 -16.74
N LYS A 311 -30.91 -19.06 -16.70
CA LYS A 311 -30.62 -20.40 -16.16
C LYS A 311 -30.34 -20.38 -14.67
N LEU A 312 -30.04 -19.22 -14.07
CA LEU A 312 -29.89 -19.09 -12.63
C LEU A 312 -31.21 -19.37 -11.90
N SER A 313 -31.08 -19.83 -10.65
CA SER A 313 -32.20 -19.92 -9.71
C SER A 313 -32.89 -18.56 -9.56
N ILE A 314 -34.17 -18.55 -9.18
CA ILE A 314 -34.91 -17.30 -8.95
C ILE A 314 -34.23 -16.48 -7.85
N GLU A 315 -33.67 -17.14 -6.83
CA GLU A 315 -32.97 -16.48 -5.72
C GLU A 315 -31.71 -15.77 -6.21
N ASP A 316 -30.82 -16.46 -6.92
CA ASP A 316 -29.56 -15.88 -7.40
C ASP A 316 -29.79 -14.80 -8.45
N ARG A 317 -30.78 -15.01 -9.33
CA ARG A 317 -31.19 -13.99 -10.31
C ARG A 317 -31.69 -12.73 -9.63
N LYS A 318 -32.47 -12.86 -8.54
CA LYS A 318 -32.92 -11.71 -7.75
C LYS A 318 -31.73 -10.96 -7.15
N LYS A 319 -30.71 -11.65 -6.64
CA LYS A 319 -29.50 -10.99 -6.10
C LYS A 319 -28.77 -10.17 -7.17
N VAL A 320 -28.53 -10.76 -8.35
CA VAL A 320 -27.85 -10.09 -9.49
C VAL A 320 -28.63 -8.90 -10.04
N MET A 321 -29.96 -8.98 -10.05
CA MET A 321 -30.86 -7.93 -10.58
C MET A 321 -31.44 -7.02 -9.48
N SER A 322 -30.92 -7.11 -8.26
CA SER A 322 -31.62 -6.61 -7.08
C SER A 322 -31.79 -5.09 -7.08
N VAL A 323 -30.86 -4.35 -7.68
CA VAL A 323 -30.96 -2.88 -7.80
C VAL A 323 -32.01 -2.48 -8.83
N GLU A 324 -32.04 -3.08 -10.02
CA GLU A 324 -33.10 -2.78 -11.00
C GLU A 324 -34.48 -3.15 -10.47
N LEU A 325 -34.60 -4.31 -9.82
CA LEU A 325 -35.85 -4.74 -9.20
C LEU A 325 -36.31 -3.80 -8.08
N TYR A 326 -35.38 -3.16 -7.37
CA TYR A 326 -35.69 -2.15 -6.37
C TYR A 326 -36.18 -0.86 -7.02
N LEU A 327 -35.47 -0.36 -8.04
CA LEU A 327 -35.85 0.87 -8.75
C LEU A 327 -37.20 0.73 -9.46
N ASP A 328 -37.44 -0.38 -10.17
CA ASP A 328 -38.73 -0.67 -10.82
C ASP A 328 -39.90 -0.66 -9.82
N LYS A 329 -39.66 -1.14 -8.59
CA LYS A 329 -40.68 -1.14 -7.53
C LYS A 329 -40.87 0.24 -6.90
N MET A 330 -39.82 1.05 -6.80
CA MET A 330 -39.91 2.44 -6.34
C MET A 330 -40.73 3.30 -7.29
N GLU A 331 -40.68 3.03 -8.60
CA GLU A 331 -41.57 3.69 -9.59
C GLU A 331 -43.06 3.40 -9.34
N LEU A 332 -43.38 2.24 -8.75
CA LEU A 332 -44.76 1.80 -8.48
C LEU A 332 -45.25 2.15 -7.07
N SER A 333 -44.39 2.07 -6.05
CA SER A 333 -44.74 2.31 -4.64
C SER A 333 -43.51 2.57 -3.76
N ASN A 334 -43.58 3.62 -2.95
CA ASN A 334 -42.53 3.99 -1.98
C ASN A 334 -42.55 3.16 -0.67
N GLN A 335 -43.35 2.08 -0.60
CA GLN A 335 -43.48 1.29 0.63
C GLN A 335 -42.39 0.23 0.80
N HIS A 336 -41.63 -0.08 -0.25
CA HIS A 336 -40.60 -1.12 -0.18
C HIS A 336 -39.29 -0.59 0.40
N LYS A 337 -38.73 -1.30 1.38
CA LYS A 337 -37.43 -0.95 1.95
C LYS A 337 -36.31 -1.50 1.09
N LEU A 338 -35.23 -0.73 0.98
CA LEU A 338 -34.01 -1.13 0.27
C LEU A 338 -33.48 -2.48 0.77
N ALA A 339 -33.38 -2.64 2.09
CA ALA A 339 -32.87 -3.85 2.73
C ALA A 339 -33.69 -5.12 2.46
N ASP A 340 -34.95 -4.98 2.01
CA ASP A 340 -35.81 -6.13 1.70
C ASP A 340 -35.61 -6.65 0.27
N ILE A 341 -34.94 -5.88 -0.59
CA ILE A 341 -34.85 -6.16 -2.03
C ILE A 341 -33.41 -6.23 -2.50
N VAL A 342 -32.58 -5.25 -2.14
CA VAL A 342 -31.20 -5.12 -2.63
C VAL A 342 -30.29 -6.09 -1.88
N ASP A 343 -29.52 -6.89 -2.62
CA ASP A 343 -28.52 -7.77 -2.04
C ASP A 343 -27.46 -6.95 -1.28
N MET A 344 -27.16 -7.34 -0.04
CA MET A 344 -26.31 -6.55 0.85
C MET A 344 -24.89 -6.38 0.29
N HIS A 345 -24.29 -7.44 -0.27
CA HIS A 345 -22.93 -7.38 -0.81
C HIS A 345 -22.85 -6.50 -2.06
N LEU A 346 -23.90 -6.56 -2.90
CA LEU A 346 -24.03 -5.65 -4.04
C LEU A 346 -24.20 -4.20 -3.57
N PHE A 347 -25.06 -3.95 -2.58
CA PHE A 347 -25.27 -2.61 -2.04
C PHE A 347 -24.00 -2.00 -1.43
N GLU A 348 -23.24 -2.79 -0.67
CA GLU A 348 -21.94 -2.40 -0.12
C GLU A 348 -20.94 -2.04 -1.23
N ALA A 349 -20.89 -2.83 -2.31
CA ALA A 349 -20.01 -2.57 -3.44
C ALA A 349 -20.35 -1.28 -4.20
N LEU A 350 -21.59 -0.78 -4.08
CA LEU A 350 -22.07 0.42 -4.78
C LEU A 350 -21.93 1.70 -3.97
N GLN A 351 -21.51 1.62 -2.71
CA GLN A 351 -21.12 2.79 -1.94
C GLN A 351 -19.92 3.49 -2.59
N LYS A 352 -19.75 4.77 -2.27
CA LYS A 352 -18.59 5.59 -2.67
C LYS A 352 -18.23 6.57 -1.54
N PRO A 353 -16.99 7.08 -1.49
CA PRO A 353 -16.64 8.18 -0.58
C PRO A 353 -17.61 9.35 -0.77
N HIS A 354 -18.03 9.95 0.33
CA HIS A 354 -18.94 11.08 0.30
C HIS A 354 -18.31 12.26 -0.42
N SER A 355 -19.10 12.98 -1.20
CA SER A 355 -18.63 14.07 -2.07
C SER A 355 -17.97 15.24 -1.31
N SER A 356 -18.29 15.41 -0.03
CA SER A 356 -17.68 16.43 0.86
C SER A 356 -16.32 16.03 1.43
N LEU A 357 -15.87 14.79 1.26
CA LEU A 357 -14.58 14.35 1.81
C LEU A 357 -13.42 15.07 1.13
N HIS A 358 -12.42 15.44 1.92
CA HIS A 358 -11.16 15.92 1.38
C HIS A 358 -10.49 14.82 0.53
N VAL A 359 -9.94 15.20 -0.63
CA VAL A 359 -9.35 14.28 -1.62
C VAL A 359 -8.32 13.32 -0.99
N LYS A 360 -7.57 13.80 0.01
CA LYS A 360 -6.58 12.99 0.76
C LYS A 360 -7.16 11.71 1.41
N HIS A 361 -8.44 11.70 1.77
CA HIS A 361 -9.09 10.54 2.40
C HIS A 361 -9.75 9.60 1.40
N HIS A 362 -9.95 10.02 0.15
CA HIS A 362 -10.73 9.24 -0.82
C HIS A 362 -10.11 7.85 -1.05
N ASP A 363 -8.80 7.78 -1.22
CA ASP A 363 -8.09 6.52 -1.47
C ASP A 363 -8.21 5.55 -0.28
N LEU A 364 -8.16 6.06 0.96
CA LEU A 364 -8.33 5.26 2.17
C LEU A 364 -9.76 4.72 2.29
N ILE A 365 -10.76 5.58 2.05
CA ILE A 365 -12.17 5.17 2.11
C ILE A 365 -12.48 4.19 0.98
N TRP A 366 -11.92 4.39 -0.22
CA TRP A 366 -12.02 3.41 -1.29
C TRP A 366 -11.40 2.07 -0.90
N LYS A 367 -10.20 2.08 -0.28
CA LYS A 367 -9.59 0.86 0.26
C LYS A 367 -10.51 0.18 1.28
N LEU A 368 -11.14 0.92 2.19
CA LEU A 368 -12.10 0.36 3.14
C LEU A 368 -13.29 -0.29 2.42
N LEU A 369 -13.91 0.42 1.47
CA LEU A 369 -15.09 -0.07 0.74
C LEU A 369 -14.82 -1.35 -0.04
N VAL A 370 -13.67 -1.45 -0.74
CA VAL A 370 -13.32 -2.69 -1.49
C VAL A 370 -12.95 -3.86 -0.56
N ASN A 371 -12.60 -3.58 0.69
CA ASN A 371 -12.40 -4.61 1.72
C ASN A 371 -13.72 -5.03 2.40
N ILE A 372 -14.72 -4.14 2.47
CA ILE A 372 -16.09 -4.50 2.88
C ILE A 372 -16.74 -5.39 1.82
N SER A 373 -16.68 -5.00 0.54
CA SER A 373 -17.18 -5.79 -0.57
C SER A 373 -16.22 -5.82 -1.76
N THR A 374 -15.77 -7.02 -2.11
CA THR A 374 -14.74 -7.26 -3.14
C THR A 374 -15.30 -7.37 -4.56
N LEU A 375 -16.56 -6.99 -4.79
CA LEU A 375 -17.24 -7.18 -6.08
C LEU A 375 -16.76 -6.23 -7.19
N ASP A 376 -16.13 -5.09 -6.85
CA ASP A 376 -15.56 -4.18 -7.84
C ASP A 376 -14.10 -4.52 -8.15
N VAL A 377 -13.87 -5.43 -9.10
CA VAL A 377 -12.53 -5.93 -9.44
C VAL A 377 -11.54 -4.85 -9.90
N LEU A 378 -12.03 -3.79 -10.54
CA LEU A 378 -11.16 -2.69 -10.97
C LEU A 378 -10.67 -1.90 -9.76
N PHE A 379 -11.58 -1.58 -8.86
CA PHE A 379 -11.26 -0.78 -7.67
C PHE A 379 -10.47 -1.61 -6.66
N LEU A 380 -10.75 -2.91 -6.56
CA LEU A 380 -9.91 -3.83 -5.80
C LEU A 380 -8.47 -3.80 -6.33
N TYR A 381 -8.26 -3.81 -7.65
CA TYR A 381 -6.92 -3.68 -8.23
C TYR A 381 -6.28 -2.30 -7.95
N TRP A 382 -7.05 -1.21 -7.91
CA TRP A 382 -6.49 0.13 -7.67
C TRP A 382 -6.14 0.39 -6.20
N TYR A 383 -7.02 -0.02 -5.28
CA TYR A 383 -6.95 0.36 -3.87
C TYR A 383 -6.47 -0.76 -2.94
N ASP A 384 -6.52 -2.03 -3.39
CA ASP A 384 -6.01 -3.17 -2.62
C ASP A 384 -5.43 -4.28 -3.51
N LYS A 385 -4.25 -4.02 -4.08
CA LYS A 385 -3.55 -4.95 -4.98
C LYS A 385 -3.24 -6.30 -4.32
N GLU A 386 -2.95 -6.32 -3.03
CA GLU A 386 -2.63 -7.56 -2.32
C GLU A 386 -3.84 -8.47 -2.22
N GLN A 387 -4.98 -7.93 -1.77
CA GLN A 387 -6.24 -8.66 -1.76
C GLN A 387 -6.69 -9.05 -3.17
N PHE A 388 -6.49 -8.18 -4.16
CA PHE A 388 -6.74 -8.50 -5.57
C PHE A 388 -5.92 -9.72 -6.02
N TYR A 389 -4.61 -9.75 -5.79
CA TYR A 389 -3.76 -10.86 -6.21
C TYR A 389 -4.13 -12.17 -5.50
N LYS A 390 -4.45 -12.10 -4.20
CA LYS A 390 -4.93 -13.26 -3.44
C LYS A 390 -6.21 -13.84 -4.05
N ASN A 391 -7.18 -12.99 -4.38
CA ASN A 391 -8.43 -13.42 -5.01
C ASN A 391 -8.21 -13.95 -6.42
N TYR A 392 -7.35 -13.27 -7.19
CA TYR A 392 -7.06 -13.58 -8.58
C TYR A 392 -6.58 -15.02 -8.78
N ASP A 393 -5.75 -15.55 -7.89
CA ASP A 393 -5.23 -16.91 -8.04
C ASP A 393 -6.34 -17.98 -7.98
N ALA A 394 -7.42 -17.72 -7.23
CA ALA A 394 -8.56 -18.63 -7.09
C ALA A 394 -9.59 -18.54 -8.23
N TRP A 395 -9.49 -17.55 -9.11
CA TRP A 395 -10.45 -17.37 -10.20
C TRP A 395 -10.25 -18.35 -11.35
N ASP A 396 -11.35 -18.66 -12.03
CA ASP A 396 -11.35 -19.38 -13.31
C ASP A 396 -10.49 -18.67 -14.36
N GLU A 397 -9.90 -19.45 -15.28
CA GLU A 397 -8.98 -18.91 -16.29
C GLU A 397 -9.64 -17.95 -17.27
N SER A 398 -10.92 -18.15 -17.61
CA SER A 398 -11.66 -17.23 -18.47
C SER A 398 -12.07 -15.97 -17.70
N LEU A 399 -12.43 -16.09 -16.42
CA LEU A 399 -12.70 -14.93 -15.57
C LEU A 399 -11.45 -14.04 -15.41
N LYS A 400 -10.27 -14.65 -15.24
CA LYS A 400 -8.98 -13.94 -15.22
C LYS A 400 -8.78 -13.09 -16.47
N ASP A 401 -9.10 -13.61 -17.66
CA ASP A 401 -8.97 -12.88 -18.92
C ASP A 401 -9.93 -11.69 -19.00
N TRP A 402 -11.17 -11.87 -18.54
CA TRP A 402 -12.16 -10.79 -18.47
C TRP A 402 -11.71 -9.67 -17.50
N VAL A 403 -11.20 -10.04 -16.32
CA VAL A 403 -10.72 -9.05 -15.34
C VAL A 403 -9.50 -8.30 -15.86
N ILE A 404 -8.54 -8.98 -16.50
CA ILE A 404 -7.38 -8.32 -17.13
C ILE A 404 -7.84 -7.32 -18.19
N ALA A 405 -8.76 -7.73 -19.08
CA ALA A 405 -9.29 -6.83 -20.10
C ALA A 405 -10.00 -5.61 -19.47
N THR A 406 -10.80 -5.86 -18.44
CA THR A 406 -11.49 -4.81 -17.68
C THR A 406 -10.51 -3.80 -17.09
N ILE A 407 -9.44 -4.26 -16.45
CA ILE A 407 -8.42 -3.39 -15.86
C ILE A 407 -7.69 -2.61 -16.94
N ARG A 408 -7.23 -3.27 -18.01
CA ARG A 408 -6.48 -2.62 -19.10
C ARG A 408 -7.28 -1.56 -19.86
N ASN A 409 -8.59 -1.72 -19.97
CA ASN A 409 -9.45 -0.74 -20.63
C ASN A 409 -9.70 0.52 -19.79
N ASN A 410 -9.21 0.55 -18.54
CA ASN A 410 -9.43 1.66 -17.60
C ASN A 410 -8.12 2.25 -17.03
N ILE A 411 -6.94 1.84 -17.51
CA ILE A 411 -5.63 2.37 -17.11
C ILE A 411 -5.09 3.37 -18.13
#